data_AF-A0A9P5IZB2-F1
#
_entry.id   AF-A0A9P5IZB2-F1
#
_cell.length_a   1.000
_cell.length_b   1.000
_cell.length_c   1.000
_cell.angle_alpha   90.00
_cell.angle_beta   90.00
_cell.angle_gamma   90.00
#
_symmetry.space_group_name_H-M   'P 1'
#
loop_
_entity.id
_entity.type
_entity.pdbx_description
1 polymer ?
#
loop_
_entity_poly.entity_id
_entity_poly.type
_entity_poly.pdbx_seq_one_letter_code
_entity_poly.pdbx_strand_id
1 'polypeptide(L)'
;SEVDEIVLVGSSTRILKVQQLLQEYFGKEPSKGIKPDKAVAYGAAVRGGIRPTVLIEVYEGERSLTKDNNLLGKFEPNSIPAAPRGVPQIEVTFEIDTNGILKVSAADKGIGKSESITIANKKGRLSQEDIDRMHKRIKSLNALQNYVWSLKSQVSDTEGLGGKLSDSDKKDILPAVTEATECFDANRQSATYKELDKKLAEVQAVVQPITSKLYEGGDAPPSHDEL
;
A
#
# COMPACT_ATOMS: atom_id res chain seq x y z
N SER A 1 19.14 -52.56 17.62
CA SER A 1 19.13 -51.10 17.38
C SER A 1 19.19 -50.89 15.87
N GLU A 2 18.28 -50.09 15.33
CA GLU A 2 18.19 -49.69 13.90
C GLU A 2 19.16 -48.56 13.53
N VAL A 3 20.00 -48.11 14.47
CA VAL A 3 20.94 -47.01 14.24
C VAL A 3 22.19 -47.54 13.56
N ASP A 4 22.44 -47.13 12.32
CA ASP A 4 23.60 -47.55 11.53
C ASP A 4 24.91 -46.90 12.01
N GLU A 5 24.90 -45.57 12.19
CA GLU A 5 26.07 -44.77 12.58
C GLU A 5 25.70 -43.72 13.63
N ILE A 6 26.64 -43.41 14.53
CA ILE A 6 26.50 -42.38 15.56
C ILE A 6 27.43 -41.21 15.22
N VAL A 7 26.86 -40.04 14.91
CA VAL A 7 27.61 -38.84 14.55
C VAL A 7 27.50 -37.80 15.66
N LEU A 8 28.65 -37.35 16.18
CA LEU A 8 28.71 -36.35 17.26
C LEU A 8 28.93 -34.95 16.69
N VAL A 9 28.02 -34.02 17.03
CA VAL A 9 28.06 -32.62 16.58
C VAL A 9 28.00 -31.69 17.80
N GLY A 10 28.83 -30.64 17.78
CA GLY A 10 28.93 -29.66 18.86
C GLY A 10 30.05 -29.93 19.88
N SER A 11 30.66 -28.87 20.42
CA SER A 11 31.88 -28.94 21.25
C SER A 11 31.72 -29.74 22.54
N SER A 12 30.52 -29.76 23.13
CA SER A 12 30.20 -30.52 24.35
C SER A 12 30.31 -32.04 24.16
N THR A 13 30.18 -32.54 22.93
CA THR A 13 30.32 -33.97 22.61
C THR A 13 31.75 -34.49 22.68
N ARG A 14 32.74 -33.61 22.92
CA ARG A 14 34.15 -33.98 23.17
C ARG A 14 34.37 -34.55 24.57
N ILE A 15 33.41 -34.37 25.48
CA ILE A 15 33.50 -34.90 26.84
C ILE A 15 33.48 -36.43 26.78
N LEU A 16 34.55 -37.08 27.24
CA LEU A 16 34.71 -38.54 27.19
C LEU A 16 33.56 -39.28 27.87
N LYS A 17 33.04 -38.73 28.98
CA LYS A 17 31.90 -39.33 29.68
C LYS A 17 30.62 -39.34 28.84
N VAL A 18 30.40 -38.31 28.01
CA VAL A 18 29.25 -38.25 27.08
C VAL A 18 29.40 -39.32 25.99
N GLN A 19 30.60 -39.49 25.45
CA GLN A 19 30.87 -40.52 24.44
C GLN A 19 30.69 -41.94 24.98
N GLN A 20 31.17 -42.19 26.20
CA GLN A 20 31.01 -43.48 26.89
C GLN A 20 29.54 -43.81 27.15
N LEU A 21 28.76 -42.84 27.64
CA LEU A 21 27.32 -43.04 27.90
C LEU A 21 26.56 -43.34 26.59
N LEU A 22 26.90 -42.67 25.49
CA LEU A 22 26.29 -42.94 24.18
C LEU A 22 26.71 -44.30 23.63
N GLN A 23 27.97 -44.69 23.82
CA GLN A 23 28.47 -46.01 23.41
C GLN A 23 27.80 -47.14 24.20
N GLU A 24 27.61 -46.95 25.51
CA GLU A 24 26.90 -47.90 26.39
C GLU A 24 25.41 -48.01 26.01
N TYR A 25 24.77 -46.87 25.71
CA TYR A 25 23.36 -46.82 25.35
C TYR A 25 23.07 -47.43 23.96
N PHE A 26 23.89 -47.11 22.96
CA PHE A 26 23.66 -47.57 21.58
C PHE A 26 24.44 -48.85 21.22
N GLY A 27 25.36 -49.29 22.08
CA GLY A 27 26.22 -50.46 21.84
C GLY A 27 27.21 -50.31 20.68
N LYS A 28 27.48 -49.08 20.22
CA LYS A 28 28.31 -48.77 19.05
C LYS A 28 29.24 -47.58 19.32
N GLU A 29 30.42 -47.59 18.71
CA GLU A 29 31.34 -46.44 18.79
C GLU A 29 30.86 -45.26 17.92
N PRO A 30 30.93 -44.01 18.42
CA PRO A 30 30.72 -42.83 17.60
C PRO A 30 31.78 -42.67 16.50
N SER A 31 31.34 -42.15 15.35
CA SER A 31 32.18 -41.88 14.18
C SER A 31 33.26 -40.85 14.49
N LYS A 32 34.53 -41.21 14.21
CA LYS A 32 35.72 -40.37 14.48
C LYS A 32 36.10 -39.48 13.30
N GLY A 33 35.48 -39.66 12.13
CA GLY A 33 35.81 -38.96 10.89
C GLY A 33 35.32 -37.50 10.83
N ILE A 34 34.45 -37.09 11.75
CA ILE A 34 33.78 -35.78 11.71
C ILE A 34 34.31 -34.91 12.85
N LYS A 35 34.80 -33.72 12.53
CA LYS A 35 35.18 -32.71 13.54
C LYS A 35 33.90 -32.06 14.12
N PRO A 36 33.55 -32.28 15.40
CA PRO A 36 32.25 -31.87 15.94
C PRO A 36 31.98 -30.36 15.89
N ASP A 37 33.04 -29.56 15.96
CA ASP A 37 33.04 -28.09 15.90
C ASP A 37 32.86 -27.54 14.48
N LYS A 38 33.19 -28.33 13.46
CA LYS A 38 33.13 -27.91 12.05
C LYS A 38 32.00 -28.57 11.27
N ALA A 39 31.40 -29.63 11.78
CA ALA A 39 30.34 -30.37 11.09
C ALA A 39 29.17 -29.48 10.66
N VAL A 40 28.74 -28.55 11.53
CA VAL A 40 27.67 -27.59 11.22
C VAL A 40 28.13 -26.58 10.15
N ALA A 41 29.36 -26.07 10.25
CA ALA A 41 29.90 -25.12 9.29
C ALA A 41 30.13 -25.75 7.91
N TYR A 42 30.59 -27.00 7.85
CA TYR A 42 30.68 -27.78 6.60
C TYR A 42 29.30 -28.06 6.03
N GLY A 43 28.32 -28.45 6.86
CA GLY A 43 26.93 -28.63 6.41
C GLY A 43 26.32 -27.33 5.87
N ALA A 44 26.59 -26.20 6.52
CA ALA A 44 26.16 -24.88 6.07
C ALA A 44 26.87 -24.45 4.78
N ALA A 45 28.17 -24.73 4.63
CA ALA A 45 28.94 -24.45 3.42
C ALA A 45 28.50 -25.33 2.23
N VAL A 46 28.22 -26.62 2.48
CA VAL A 46 27.66 -27.53 1.47
C VAL A 46 26.24 -27.09 1.10
N ARG A 47 25.40 -26.73 2.07
CA ARG A 47 24.06 -26.19 1.81
C ARG A 47 24.10 -24.83 1.10
N GLY A 48 25.09 -24.00 1.41
CA GLY A 48 25.35 -22.71 0.76
C GLY A 48 25.89 -22.85 -0.66
N GLY A 49 26.73 -23.87 -0.92
CA GLY A 49 27.17 -24.24 -2.26
C GLY A 49 26.06 -24.85 -3.13
N ILE A 50 24.98 -25.36 -2.51
CA ILE A 50 23.82 -25.96 -3.18
C ILE A 50 22.65 -24.96 -3.36
N ARG A 51 22.79 -23.68 -2.95
CA ARG A 51 21.81 -22.63 -3.29
C ARG A 51 22.40 -21.62 -4.26
N PRO A 52 22.30 -21.85 -5.56
CA PRO A 52 22.79 -20.93 -6.57
C PRO A 52 21.69 -19.98 -7.00
N THR A 53 21.04 -19.32 -6.05
CA THR A 53 20.02 -18.32 -6.41
C THR A 53 20.73 -16.99 -6.56
N VAL A 54 20.57 -16.38 -7.73
CA VAL A 54 21.02 -15.01 -7.98
C VAL A 54 20.14 -14.09 -7.13
N LEU A 55 20.74 -13.27 -6.27
CA LEU A 55 20.03 -12.24 -5.52
C LEU A 55 20.39 -10.88 -6.08
N ILE A 56 19.40 -10.17 -6.62
CA ILE A 56 19.52 -8.81 -7.12
C ILE A 56 18.85 -7.88 -6.11
N GLU A 57 19.64 -7.01 -5.48
CA GLU A 57 19.13 -5.96 -4.58
C GLU A 57 19.17 -4.61 -5.29
N VAL A 58 18.05 -3.90 -5.28
CA VAL A 58 17.92 -2.60 -5.95
C VAL A 58 17.84 -1.49 -4.92
N TYR A 59 18.69 -0.48 -5.09
CA TYR A 59 18.75 0.70 -4.25
C TYR A 59 18.50 1.98 -5.05
N GLU A 60 17.90 2.98 -4.41
CA GLU A 60 17.66 4.32 -4.91
C GLU A 60 18.35 5.34 -4.01
N GLY A 61 19.18 6.21 -4.58
CA GLY A 61 19.81 7.31 -3.85
C GLY A 61 21.16 7.73 -4.44
N GLU A 62 21.64 8.89 -4.00
CA GLU A 62 22.85 9.54 -4.52
C GLU A 62 24.12 9.22 -3.73
N ARG A 63 24.01 8.42 -2.66
CA ARG A 63 25.15 8.14 -1.77
C ARG A 63 26.08 7.10 -2.39
N SER A 64 27.36 7.19 -2.08
CA SER A 64 28.41 6.35 -2.69
C SER A 64 28.35 4.87 -2.30
N LEU A 65 27.74 4.54 -1.15
CA LEU A 65 27.61 3.16 -0.68
C LEU A 65 26.14 2.72 -0.70
N THR A 66 25.87 1.54 -1.25
CA THR A 66 24.51 0.98 -1.39
C THR A 66 23.78 0.87 -0.06
N LYS A 67 24.48 0.50 1.01
CA LYS A 67 23.93 0.41 2.39
C LYS A 67 23.37 1.73 2.92
N ASP A 68 23.81 2.86 2.36
CA ASP A 68 23.38 4.19 2.80
C ASP A 68 22.22 4.71 1.94
N ASN A 69 21.87 4.03 0.84
CA ASN A 69 20.77 4.37 -0.06
C ASN A 69 19.47 3.66 0.34
N ASN A 70 18.35 4.07 -0.26
CA ASN A 70 17.04 3.48 0.00
C ASN A 70 16.89 2.15 -0.71
N LEU A 71 16.66 1.05 0.01
CA LEU A 71 16.37 -0.24 -0.61
C LEU A 71 14.97 -0.21 -1.24
N LEU A 72 14.90 -0.35 -2.56
CA LEU A 72 13.64 -0.44 -3.30
C LEU A 72 13.05 -1.85 -3.24
N GLY A 73 13.89 -2.88 -3.33
CA GLY A 73 13.43 -4.26 -3.32
C GLY A 73 14.52 -5.28 -3.59
N LYS A 74 14.13 -6.56 -3.51
CA LYS A 74 14.98 -7.72 -3.78
C LYS A 74 14.32 -8.60 -4.83
N PHE A 75 15.14 -9.19 -5.68
CA PHE A 75 14.70 -10.08 -6.75
C PHE A 75 15.57 -11.33 -6.77
N GLU A 76 14.94 -12.48 -6.64
CA GLU A 76 15.59 -13.78 -6.66
C GLU A 76 14.93 -14.65 -7.75
N PRO A 77 15.46 -14.65 -8.99
CA PRO A 77 14.93 -15.50 -10.06
C PRO A 77 15.11 -16.97 -9.72
N ASN A 78 14.02 -17.74 -9.73
CA ASN A 78 14.04 -19.17 -9.36
C ASN A 78 14.35 -20.08 -10.56
N SER A 79 14.07 -19.63 -11.78
CA SER A 79 14.20 -20.42 -13.01
C SER A 79 15.57 -20.34 -13.69
N ILE A 80 16.56 -19.68 -13.07
CA ILE A 80 17.92 -19.55 -13.59
C ILE A 80 18.84 -20.49 -12.80
N PRO A 81 19.32 -21.60 -13.40
CA PRO A 81 20.16 -22.57 -12.70
C PRO A 81 21.56 -22.01 -12.42
N ALA A 82 22.24 -22.55 -11.40
CA ALA A 82 23.69 -22.35 -11.28
C ALA A 82 24.38 -22.81 -12.56
N ALA A 83 25.33 -22.01 -13.03
CA ALA A 83 26.36 -22.52 -13.92
C ALA A 83 27.75 -22.14 -13.40
N PRO A 84 28.80 -22.90 -13.76
CA PRO A 84 30.17 -22.62 -13.36
C PRO A 84 30.59 -21.19 -13.73
N ARG A 85 31.46 -20.57 -12.94
CA ARG A 85 31.99 -19.23 -13.23
C ARG A 85 32.49 -19.16 -14.67
N GLY A 86 32.00 -18.17 -15.43
CA GLY A 86 32.35 -17.95 -16.83
C GLY A 86 31.40 -18.57 -17.86
N VAL A 87 30.40 -19.37 -17.45
CA VAL A 87 29.42 -20.01 -18.34
C VAL A 87 28.03 -19.35 -18.37
N PRO A 88 27.40 -18.97 -17.23
CA PRO A 88 26.07 -18.36 -17.28
C PRO A 88 26.16 -16.94 -17.81
N GLN A 89 25.41 -16.67 -18.88
CA GLN A 89 25.23 -15.34 -19.44
C GLN A 89 23.88 -14.80 -18.96
N ILE A 90 23.85 -14.32 -17.71
CA ILE A 90 22.65 -13.69 -17.14
C ILE A 90 22.64 -12.23 -17.56
N GLU A 91 21.62 -11.84 -18.31
CA GLU A 91 21.32 -10.45 -18.63
C GLU A 91 20.30 -9.92 -17.63
N VAL A 92 20.65 -8.85 -16.93
CA VAL A 92 19.73 -8.15 -16.04
C VAL A 92 19.35 -6.83 -16.69
N THR A 93 18.05 -6.64 -16.91
CA THR A 93 17.48 -5.45 -17.53
C THR A 93 16.69 -4.66 -16.51
N PHE A 94 16.97 -3.36 -16.42
CA PHE A 94 16.27 -2.41 -15.57
C PHE A 94 15.47 -1.46 -16.47
N GLU A 95 14.15 -1.51 -16.37
CA GLU A 95 13.22 -0.65 -17.11
C GLU A 95 12.55 0.30 -16.12
N ILE A 96 12.59 1.60 -16.39
CA ILE A 96 11.86 2.62 -15.60
C ILE A 96 10.79 3.22 -16.52
N ASP A 97 9.54 3.16 -16.09
CA ASP A 97 8.44 3.78 -16.84
C ASP A 97 8.29 5.28 -16.53
N THR A 98 7.39 5.95 -17.25
CA THR A 98 7.09 7.38 -17.04
C THR A 98 6.52 7.70 -15.65
N ASN A 99 6.05 6.69 -14.91
CA ASN A 99 5.52 6.82 -13.55
C ASN A 99 6.59 6.60 -12.48
N GLY A 100 7.84 6.31 -12.87
CA GLY A 100 8.93 5.97 -11.94
C GLY A 100 8.80 4.56 -11.35
N ILE A 101 8.04 3.67 -11.99
CA ILE A 101 7.97 2.26 -11.59
C ILE A 101 9.13 1.52 -12.23
N LEU A 102 9.95 0.88 -11.40
CA LEU A 102 11.07 0.08 -11.84
C LEU A 102 10.62 -1.37 -12.08
N LYS A 103 10.90 -1.90 -13.27
CA LYS A 103 10.81 -3.31 -13.59
C LYS A 103 12.21 -3.88 -13.76
N VAL A 104 12.48 -4.96 -13.03
CA VAL A 104 13.75 -5.68 -13.08
C VAL A 104 13.50 -7.02 -13.73
N SER A 105 14.23 -7.34 -14.79
CA SER A 105 14.15 -8.62 -15.48
C SER A 105 15.52 -9.31 -15.48
N ALA A 106 15.56 -10.61 -15.27
CA ALA A 106 16.76 -11.42 -15.44
C ALA A 106 16.48 -12.51 -16.48
N ALA A 107 17.36 -12.61 -17.47
CA ALA A 107 17.28 -13.60 -18.54
C ALA A 107 18.58 -14.38 -18.64
N ASP A 108 18.50 -15.70 -18.71
CA ASP A 108 19.65 -16.55 -19.04
C ASP A 108 19.74 -16.69 -20.56
N LYS A 109 20.77 -16.10 -21.18
CA LYS A 109 20.98 -16.14 -22.64
C LYS A 109 21.27 -17.54 -23.17
N GLY A 110 21.69 -18.49 -22.32
CA GLY A 110 21.99 -19.86 -22.72
C GLY A 110 20.73 -20.70 -22.96
N ILE A 111 19.68 -20.50 -22.15
CA ILE A 111 18.44 -21.30 -22.19
C ILE A 111 17.20 -20.49 -22.61
N GLY A 112 17.32 -19.16 -22.74
CA GLY A 112 16.23 -18.27 -23.15
C GLY A 112 15.13 -18.08 -22.11
N LYS A 113 15.32 -18.54 -20.87
CA LYS A 113 14.37 -18.33 -19.77
C LYS A 113 14.58 -16.96 -19.16
N SER A 114 13.48 -16.27 -18.86
CA SER A 114 13.50 -15.00 -18.16
C SER A 114 12.47 -14.97 -17.02
N GLU A 115 12.82 -14.25 -15.96
CA GLU A 115 11.90 -13.87 -14.89
C GLU A 115 11.98 -12.37 -14.69
N SER A 116 10.89 -11.76 -14.22
CA SER A 116 10.88 -10.34 -13.90
C SER A 116 10.04 -10.05 -12.68
N ILE A 117 10.37 -8.94 -12.02
CA ILE A 117 9.60 -8.37 -10.92
C ILE A 117 9.37 -6.88 -11.18
N THR A 118 8.19 -6.41 -10.80
CA THR A 118 7.90 -4.97 -10.77
C THR A 118 8.07 -4.47 -9.33
N ILE A 119 9.00 -3.54 -9.15
CA ILE A 119 9.29 -2.90 -7.87
C ILE A 119 8.63 -1.52 -7.89
N ALA A 120 7.41 -1.45 -7.35
CA ALA A 120 6.73 -0.18 -7.15
C ALA A 120 7.25 0.50 -5.87
N ASN A 121 7.71 1.76 -6.00
CA ASN A 121 8.07 2.56 -4.83
C ASN A 121 6.79 2.92 -4.04
N LYS A 122 6.46 2.11 -3.03
CA LYS A 122 5.27 2.31 -2.18
C LYS A 122 5.45 3.45 -1.16
N LYS A 123 6.67 3.90 -0.91
CA LYS A 123 6.95 4.87 0.15
C LYS A 123 6.74 6.29 -0.41
N GLY A 124 5.68 6.96 0.03
CA GLY A 124 5.34 8.32 -0.39
C GLY A 124 4.32 8.42 -1.54
N ARG A 125 3.87 7.29 -2.10
CA ARG A 125 2.73 7.26 -3.03
C ARG A 125 1.45 6.93 -2.28
N LEU A 126 0.37 7.66 -2.58
CA LEU A 126 -0.96 7.35 -2.06
C LEU A 126 -1.37 5.96 -2.55
N SER A 127 -1.94 5.15 -1.65
CA SER A 127 -2.55 3.89 -2.06
C SER A 127 -3.81 4.15 -2.89
N GLN A 128 -4.30 3.15 -3.62
CA GLN A 128 -5.55 3.29 -4.37
C GLN A 128 -6.72 3.64 -3.42
N GLU A 129 -6.73 3.06 -2.22
CA GLU A 129 -7.74 3.36 -1.20
C GLU A 129 -7.65 4.82 -0.72
N ASP A 130 -6.44 5.37 -0.59
CA ASP A 130 -6.26 6.78 -0.20
C ASP A 130 -6.65 7.74 -1.33
N ILE A 131 -6.36 7.39 -2.58
CA ILE A 131 -6.84 8.12 -3.76
C ILE A 131 -8.36 8.12 -3.79
N ASP A 132 -9.00 6.97 -3.65
CA ASP A 132 -10.46 6.85 -3.68
C ASP A 132 -11.11 7.63 -2.53
N ARG A 133 -10.52 7.56 -1.33
CA ARG A 133 -10.97 8.33 -0.15
C ARG A 133 -10.87 9.84 -0.41
N MET A 134 -9.77 10.31 -0.97
CA MET A 134 -9.59 11.71 -1.34
C MET A 134 -10.59 12.15 -2.41
N HIS A 135 -10.78 11.34 -3.44
CA HIS A 135 -11.70 11.63 -4.54
C HIS A 135 -13.14 11.71 -4.05
N LYS A 136 -13.57 10.75 -3.21
CA LYS A 136 -14.91 10.75 -2.61
C LYS A 136 -15.13 11.96 -1.73
N ARG A 137 -14.12 12.33 -0.93
CA ARG A 137 -14.17 13.53 -0.10
C ARG A 137 -14.32 14.80 -0.94
N ILE A 138 -13.52 14.96 -2.00
CA ILE A 138 -13.60 16.12 -2.90
C ILE A 138 -14.99 16.20 -3.55
N LYS A 139 -15.55 15.07 -4.00
CA LYS A 139 -16.88 15.03 -4.59
C LYS A 139 -17.96 15.49 -3.59
N SER A 140 -17.97 14.95 -2.37
CA SER A 140 -18.91 15.37 -1.32
C SER A 140 -18.71 16.84 -0.93
N LEU A 141 -17.46 17.31 -0.90
CA LEU A 141 -17.11 18.70 -0.61
C LEU A 141 -17.70 19.66 -1.65
N ASN A 142 -17.48 19.36 -2.93
CA ASN A 142 -18.01 20.16 -4.03
C ASN A 142 -19.54 20.14 -4.05
N ALA A 143 -20.17 18.99 -3.80
CA ALA A 143 -21.62 18.88 -3.73
C ALA A 143 -22.22 19.78 -2.64
N LEU A 144 -21.65 19.75 -1.43
CA LEU A 144 -22.08 20.63 -0.34
C LEU A 144 -21.85 22.10 -0.68
N GLN A 145 -20.66 22.46 -1.16
CA GLN A 145 -20.30 23.85 -1.46
C GLN A 145 -21.18 24.44 -2.57
N ASN A 146 -21.40 23.69 -3.65
CA ASN A 146 -22.25 24.13 -4.76
C ASN A 146 -23.71 24.30 -4.29
N TYR A 147 -24.21 23.38 -3.46
CA TYR A 147 -25.58 23.46 -2.95
C TYR A 147 -25.78 24.67 -2.03
N VAL A 148 -24.89 24.86 -1.06
CA VAL A 148 -24.94 25.99 -0.11
C VAL A 148 -24.80 27.32 -0.83
N TRP A 149 -23.87 27.43 -1.79
CA TRP A 149 -23.67 28.66 -2.57
C TRP A 149 -24.86 28.96 -3.48
N SER A 150 -25.38 27.95 -4.19
CA SER A 150 -26.57 28.08 -5.03
C SER A 150 -27.79 28.52 -4.22
N LEU A 151 -28.02 27.91 -3.05
CA LEU A 151 -29.10 28.32 -2.14
C LEU A 151 -28.93 29.74 -1.64
N LYS A 152 -27.72 30.12 -1.21
CA LYS A 152 -27.44 31.48 -0.77
C LYS A 152 -27.74 32.51 -1.87
N SER A 153 -27.37 32.19 -3.11
CA SER A 153 -27.67 33.01 -4.27
C SER A 153 -29.17 33.12 -4.52
N GLN A 154 -29.88 31.99 -4.57
CA GLN A 154 -31.33 31.93 -4.81
C GLN A 154 -32.17 32.64 -3.74
N VAL A 155 -31.77 32.56 -2.47
CA VAL A 155 -32.46 33.24 -1.36
C VAL A 155 -32.19 34.74 -1.37
N SER A 156 -31.01 35.16 -1.84
CA SER A 156 -30.64 36.58 -1.95
C SER A 156 -31.21 37.25 -3.20
N ASP A 157 -31.63 36.47 -4.19
CA ASP A 157 -32.26 36.95 -5.40
C ASP A 157 -33.71 37.39 -5.13
N THR A 158 -33.88 38.70 -4.94
CA THR A 158 -35.18 39.33 -4.69
C THR A 158 -36.11 39.34 -5.90
N GLU A 159 -35.59 39.13 -7.11
CA GLU A 159 -36.39 39.08 -8.35
C GLU A 159 -36.81 37.64 -8.70
N GLY A 160 -36.05 36.65 -8.23
CA GLY A 160 -36.32 35.21 -8.40
C GLY A 160 -36.94 34.54 -7.16
N LEU A 161 -36.37 33.40 -6.76
CA LEU A 161 -36.91 32.55 -5.69
C LEU A 161 -36.96 33.26 -4.34
N GLY A 162 -35.96 34.10 -4.03
CA GLY A 162 -35.93 34.93 -2.84
C GLY A 162 -37.07 35.94 -2.76
N GLY A 163 -37.59 36.42 -3.88
CA GLY A 163 -38.80 37.26 -3.92
C GLY A 163 -40.08 36.48 -3.56
N LYS A 164 -40.11 35.17 -3.84
CA LYS A 164 -41.27 34.29 -3.63
C LYS A 164 -41.32 33.64 -2.24
N LEU A 165 -40.19 33.60 -1.55
CA LEU A 165 -40.07 33.05 -0.19
C LEU A 165 -40.68 34.00 0.86
N SER A 166 -41.43 33.44 1.81
CA SER A 166 -41.93 34.22 2.95
C SER A 166 -40.78 34.63 3.89
N ASP A 167 -40.98 35.70 4.66
CA ASP A 167 -39.99 36.14 5.67
C ASP A 167 -39.74 35.07 6.75
N SER A 168 -40.73 34.19 6.99
CA SER A 168 -40.56 33.03 7.88
C SER A 168 -39.64 31.99 7.26
N ASP A 169 -39.87 31.62 5.99
CA ASP A 169 -39.06 30.62 5.29
C ASP A 169 -37.61 31.09 5.11
N LYS A 170 -37.41 32.39 4.84
CA LYS A 170 -36.06 32.98 4.79
C LYS A 170 -35.34 32.88 6.13
N LYS A 171 -36.06 33.09 7.25
CA LYS A 171 -35.51 32.96 8.60
C LYS A 171 -35.17 31.51 8.97
N ASP A 172 -35.77 30.52 8.32
CA ASP A 172 -35.44 29.11 8.54
C ASP A 172 -34.26 28.66 7.65
N ILE A 173 -34.18 29.15 6.40
CA ILE A 173 -33.12 28.77 5.45
C ILE A 173 -31.79 29.47 5.74
N LEU A 174 -31.80 30.79 6.00
CA LEU A 174 -30.58 31.59 6.15
C LEU A 174 -29.67 31.10 7.30
N PRO A 175 -30.19 30.75 8.49
CA PRO A 175 -29.36 30.18 9.54
C PRO A 175 -28.75 28.83 9.15
N ALA A 176 -29.51 27.93 8.52
CA ALA A 176 -29.01 26.62 8.10
C ALA A 176 -27.89 26.75 7.05
N VAL A 177 -28.02 27.66 6.09
CA VAL A 177 -26.99 27.96 5.08
C VAL A 177 -25.76 28.61 5.73
N THR A 178 -25.95 29.52 6.67
CA THR A 178 -24.86 30.21 7.38
C THR A 178 -24.08 29.24 8.25
N GLU A 179 -24.77 28.43 9.05
CA GLU A 179 -24.15 27.40 9.90
C GLU A 179 -23.41 26.35 9.06
N ALA A 180 -23.97 25.93 7.93
CA ALA A 180 -23.29 25.01 7.02
C ALA A 180 -22.01 25.64 6.41
N THR A 181 -22.03 26.94 6.11
CA THR A 181 -20.87 27.68 5.59
C THR A 181 -19.78 27.80 6.66
N GLU A 182 -20.14 28.17 7.89
CA GLU A 182 -19.19 28.34 9.00
C GLU A 182 -18.59 27.00 9.46
N CYS A 183 -19.43 25.97 9.58
CA CYS A 183 -18.99 24.60 9.88
C CYS A 183 -18.04 24.06 8.81
N PHE A 184 -18.29 24.41 7.54
CA PHE A 184 -17.40 24.09 6.43
C PHE A 184 -16.06 24.81 6.54
N ASP A 185 -16.04 26.13 6.74
CA ASP A 185 -14.81 26.91 6.78
C ASP A 185 -13.90 26.47 7.95
N ALA A 186 -14.50 26.14 9.10
CA ALA A 186 -13.76 25.62 10.27
C ALA A 186 -13.20 24.21 10.06
N ASN A 187 -13.90 23.34 9.31
CA ASN A 187 -13.54 21.92 9.16
C ASN A 187 -13.04 21.55 7.74
N ARG A 188 -12.74 22.54 6.90
CA ARG A 188 -12.44 22.36 5.46
C ARG A 188 -11.29 21.40 5.17
N GLN A 189 -10.34 21.27 6.08
CA GLN A 189 -9.14 20.44 5.89
C GLN A 189 -9.27 19.05 6.52
N SER A 190 -10.13 18.87 7.52
CA SER A 190 -10.22 17.66 8.35
C SER A 190 -11.51 16.87 8.18
N ALA A 191 -12.59 17.48 7.66
CA ALA A 191 -13.87 16.80 7.52
C ALA A 191 -13.80 15.58 6.59
N THR A 192 -14.43 14.49 7.03
CA THR A 192 -14.58 13.24 6.28
C THR A 192 -15.75 13.33 5.29
N TYR A 193 -15.73 12.48 4.26
CA TYR A 193 -16.84 12.46 3.28
C TYR A 193 -18.20 12.16 3.93
N LYS A 194 -18.23 11.36 5.02
CA LYS A 194 -19.46 11.04 5.75
C LYS A 194 -20.04 12.26 6.47
N GLU A 195 -19.18 13.08 7.06
CA GLU A 195 -19.60 14.32 7.73
C GLU A 195 -20.12 15.34 6.71
N LEU A 196 -19.45 15.44 5.55
CA LEU A 196 -19.88 16.30 4.44
C LEU A 196 -21.25 15.85 3.88
N ASP A 197 -21.44 14.56 3.63
CA ASP A 197 -22.72 14.01 3.15
C ASP A 197 -23.83 14.21 4.19
N LYS A 198 -23.53 14.03 5.48
CA LYS A 198 -24.49 14.27 6.57
C LYS A 198 -24.92 15.73 6.62
N LYS A 199 -23.97 16.67 6.56
CA LYS A 199 -24.30 18.11 6.60
C LYS A 199 -25.10 18.55 5.39
N LEU A 200 -24.80 18.00 4.21
CA LEU A 200 -25.61 18.22 3.00
C LEU A 200 -27.06 17.75 3.21
N ALA A 201 -27.26 16.56 3.76
CA ALA A 201 -28.59 16.03 4.05
C ALA A 201 -29.35 16.88 5.09
N GLU A 202 -28.67 17.39 6.12
CA GLU A 202 -29.27 18.29 7.12
C GLU A 202 -29.78 19.59 6.47
N VAL A 203 -28.99 20.23 5.60
CA VAL A 203 -29.42 21.45 4.89
C VAL A 203 -30.57 21.13 3.93
N GLN A 204 -30.49 20.04 3.18
CA GLN A 204 -31.56 19.61 2.27
C GLN A 204 -32.88 19.34 3.00
N ALA A 205 -32.84 18.73 4.20
CA ALA A 205 -34.05 18.43 4.97
C ALA A 205 -34.80 19.69 5.41
N VAL A 206 -34.10 20.80 5.64
CA VAL A 206 -34.71 22.10 5.97
C VAL A 206 -35.29 22.77 4.71
N VAL A 207 -34.55 22.70 3.60
CA VAL A 207 -34.88 23.42 2.36
C VAL A 207 -35.95 22.73 1.54
N GLN A 208 -35.90 21.40 1.40
CA GLN A 208 -36.81 20.64 0.54
C GLN A 208 -38.29 20.91 0.83
N PRO A 209 -38.78 20.87 2.09
CA PRO A 209 -40.18 21.12 2.40
C PRO A 209 -40.62 22.54 2.02
N ILE A 210 -39.72 23.52 2.11
CA ILE A 210 -39.98 24.92 1.77
C ILE A 210 -40.05 25.08 0.26
N THR A 211 -39.07 24.54 -0.47
CA THR A 211 -39.05 24.59 -1.93
C THR A 211 -40.22 23.82 -2.54
N SER A 212 -40.57 22.63 -2.04
CA SER A 212 -41.69 21.84 -2.55
C SER A 212 -43.02 22.58 -2.46
N LYS A 213 -43.28 23.29 -1.35
CA LYS A 213 -44.49 24.13 -1.21
C LYS A 213 -44.55 25.27 -2.25
N LEU A 214 -43.41 25.82 -2.64
CA LEU A 214 -43.31 26.84 -3.69
C LEU A 214 -43.61 26.26 -5.08
N TYR A 215 -43.12 25.05 -5.39
CA TYR A 215 -43.37 24.38 -6.67
C TYR A 215 -44.79 23.82 -6.81
N GLU A 216 -45.39 23.33 -5.72
CA GLU A 216 -46.81 22.90 -5.71
C GLU A 216 -47.78 24.08 -5.86
N GLY A 217 -47.31 25.31 -5.61
CA GLY A 217 -48.02 26.56 -5.87
C GLY A 217 -48.05 27.01 -7.34
N GLY A 218 -47.40 26.26 -8.26
CA GLY A 218 -47.64 26.38 -9.70
C GLY A 218 -46.69 27.27 -10.50
N ASP A 219 -45.49 27.60 -10.02
CA ASP A 219 -44.57 28.49 -10.77
C ASP A 219 -43.11 28.02 -10.70
N ALA A 220 -42.71 27.18 -11.66
CA ALA A 220 -41.37 26.59 -11.76
C ALA A 220 -40.32 27.65 -12.18
N PRO A 221 -39.12 27.71 -11.55
CA PRO A 221 -38.00 28.49 -12.05
C PRO A 221 -37.41 27.86 -13.33
N PRO A 222 -36.80 28.67 -14.21
CA PRO A 222 -36.07 28.16 -15.35
C PRO A 222 -34.88 27.32 -14.88
N SER A 223 -34.71 26.14 -15.48
CA SER A 223 -33.53 25.30 -15.31
C SER A 223 -32.29 26.03 -15.79
N HIS A 224 -31.41 26.45 -14.88
CA HIS A 224 -30.05 26.85 -15.23
C HIS A 224 -29.16 25.60 -15.28
N ASP A 225 -29.31 24.84 -16.37
CA ASP A 225 -28.33 23.85 -16.84
C ASP A 225 -27.56 24.50 -18.00
N GLU A 226 -26.52 25.28 -17.73
CA GLU A 226 -25.39 25.46 -18.66
C GLU A 226 -24.11 25.82 -17.88
N LEU A 227 -23.03 25.12 -18.26
CA LEU A 227 -21.59 25.22 -17.91
C LEU A 227 -21.05 24.26 -16.84
#